data_AF-A0A9C8EY06-F1
#
_entry.id   AF-A0A9C8EY06-F1
#
_cell.length_a   1.000
_cell.length_b   1.000
_cell.length_c   1.000
_cell.angle_alpha   90.00
_cell.angle_beta   90.00
_cell.angle_gamma   90.00
#
_symmetry.space_group_name_H-M   'P 1'
#
loop_
_entity.id
_entity.type
_entity.pdbx_description
1 polymer ?
#
loop_
_entity_poly.entity_id
_entity_poly.type
_entity_poly.pdbx_seq_one_letter_code
_entity_poly.pdbx_strand_id
1 'polypeptide(L)'
;EPYRMYTSRAEYRLILRSDNADLRLSPMGHKLGLVSDKRMKMVGEKRQAIKRQLEWLSDTMISSDKKTNDILAEIGSSPIKNAISLADLLRRPEVKYEYLEKMFPEKFGEWCLGDGTKDEIKKHVEMDIKYEGYIRRQTDQVERHKRAEQKIIPNNIDYHELSGLSFRAREQLSKIRPRSLGQASRVSGVSPADVAALMIHLGQRARREKES
;
A
#
# COMPACT_ATOMS: atom_id res chain seq x y z
N GLU A 1 -13.26 23.17 -17.54
CA GLU A 1 -12.11 22.76 -18.38
C GLU A 1 -12.09 21.24 -18.56
N PRO A 2 -11.47 20.71 -19.64
CA PRO A 2 -11.32 19.26 -19.83
C PRO A 2 -10.43 18.64 -18.73
N TYR A 3 -10.81 17.47 -18.24
CA TYR A 3 -10.02 16.74 -17.24
C TYR A 3 -8.67 16.30 -17.81
N ARG A 4 -7.58 16.49 -17.05
CA ARG A 4 -6.22 16.08 -17.42
C ARG A 4 -5.61 15.21 -16.31
N MET A 5 -5.15 14.01 -16.66
CA MET A 5 -4.56 13.08 -15.69
C MET A 5 -3.32 13.64 -14.98
N TYR A 6 -2.50 14.45 -15.67
CA TYR A 6 -1.27 15.01 -15.11
C TYR A 6 -1.51 16.00 -13.95
N THR A 7 -2.65 16.71 -13.97
CA THR A 7 -3.01 17.63 -12.89
C THR A 7 -3.76 16.95 -11.74
N SER A 8 -4.11 15.67 -11.91
CA SER A 8 -4.75 14.88 -10.87
C SER A 8 -3.72 14.39 -9.83
N ARG A 9 -4.06 14.49 -8.54
CA ARG A 9 -3.27 13.92 -7.46
C ARG A 9 -3.84 12.56 -7.08
N ALA A 10 -3.04 11.51 -7.25
CA ALA A 10 -3.35 10.21 -6.67
C ALA A 10 -2.83 10.15 -5.23
N GLU A 11 -3.74 10.10 -4.26
CA GLU A 11 -3.39 10.02 -2.82
C GLU A 11 -2.57 8.78 -2.48
N TYR A 12 -2.75 7.70 -3.25
CA TYR A 12 -2.13 6.39 -3.03
C TYR A 12 -1.01 6.07 -4.03
N ARG A 13 -0.15 7.04 -4.34
CA ARG A 13 0.86 6.93 -5.41
C ARG A 13 1.84 5.75 -5.25
N LEU A 14 2.18 5.33 -4.02
CA LEU A 14 3.19 4.27 -3.80
C LEU A 14 2.63 2.87 -4.01
N ILE A 15 1.32 2.69 -3.93
CA ILE A 15 0.65 1.43 -4.30
C ILE A 15 0.18 1.44 -5.76
N LEU A 16 0.02 2.62 -6.37
CA LEU A 16 -0.44 2.81 -7.76
C LEU A 16 0.71 3.05 -8.75
N ARG A 17 1.88 2.43 -8.52
CA ARG A 17 3.06 2.65 -9.38
C ARG A 17 2.91 2.00 -10.76
N SER A 18 3.69 2.46 -11.72
CA SER A 18 3.72 1.85 -13.06
C SER A 18 4.29 0.44 -13.04
N ASP A 19 5.32 0.18 -12.22
CA ASP A 19 6.04 -1.10 -12.13
C ASP A 19 5.21 -2.25 -11.54
N ASN A 20 4.08 -1.95 -10.90
CA ASN A 20 3.19 -2.94 -10.27
C ASN A 20 1.79 -3.01 -10.90
N ALA A 21 1.57 -2.32 -12.02
CA ALA A 21 0.26 -2.23 -12.67
C ALA A 21 -0.25 -3.60 -13.16
N ASP A 22 0.65 -4.43 -13.68
CA ASP A 22 0.38 -5.80 -14.09
C ASP A 22 -0.08 -6.67 -12.93
N LEU A 23 0.60 -6.60 -11.78
CA LEU A 23 0.25 -7.34 -10.57
C LEU A 23 -1.12 -6.96 -10.01
N ARG A 24 -1.53 -5.69 -10.19
CA ARG A 24 -2.82 -5.14 -9.72
C ARG A 24 -3.98 -5.43 -10.67
N LEU A 25 -3.78 -5.22 -11.97
CA LEU A 25 -4.87 -5.16 -12.95
C LEU A 25 -5.05 -6.45 -13.76
N SER A 26 -3.97 -7.22 -13.99
CA SER A 26 -4.06 -8.46 -14.78
C SER A 26 -5.05 -9.48 -14.23
N PRO A 27 -5.18 -9.67 -12.89
CA PRO A 27 -6.19 -10.59 -12.35
C PRO A 27 -7.62 -10.19 -12.72
N MET A 28 -7.91 -8.89 -12.81
CA MET A 28 -9.23 -8.39 -13.21
C MET A 28 -9.42 -8.52 -14.72
N GLY A 29 -8.41 -8.17 -15.51
CA GLY A 29 -8.45 -8.33 -16.97
C GLY A 29 -8.64 -9.80 -17.38
N HIS A 30 -8.02 -10.74 -16.66
CA HIS A 30 -8.17 -12.18 -16.90
C HIS A 30 -9.60 -12.65 -16.62
N LYS A 31 -10.19 -12.23 -15.48
CA LYS A 31 -11.62 -12.51 -15.17
C LYS A 31 -12.59 -11.99 -16.22
N LEU A 32 -12.23 -10.92 -16.93
CA LEU A 32 -13.02 -10.31 -18.00
C LEU A 32 -12.70 -10.89 -19.39
N GLY A 33 -11.79 -11.86 -19.50
CA GLY A 33 -11.36 -12.45 -20.77
C GLY A 33 -10.43 -11.56 -21.61
N LEU A 34 -9.94 -10.44 -21.08
CA LEU A 34 -9.07 -9.49 -21.79
C LEU A 34 -7.57 -9.84 -21.67
N VAL A 35 -7.20 -10.66 -20.69
CA VAL A 35 -5.82 -11.12 -20.47
C VAL A 35 -5.78 -12.62 -20.68
N SER A 36 -4.85 -13.10 -21.50
CA SER A 36 -4.69 -14.53 -21.79
C SER A 36 -4.12 -15.31 -20.59
N ASP A 37 -4.38 -16.61 -20.54
CA ASP A 37 -3.80 -17.51 -19.52
C ASP A 37 -2.27 -17.47 -19.51
N LYS A 38 -1.65 -17.40 -20.71
CA LYS A 38 -0.20 -17.25 -20.86
C LYS A 38 0.31 -16.00 -20.14
N ARG A 39 -0.34 -14.84 -20.33
CA ARG A 39 0.06 -13.60 -19.67
C ARG A 39 -0.19 -13.67 -18.17
N MET A 40 -1.31 -14.25 -17.74
CA MET A 40 -1.63 -14.41 -16.32
C MET A 40 -0.61 -15.31 -15.61
N LYS A 41 -0.13 -16.37 -16.29
CA LYS A 41 0.94 -17.24 -15.78
C LYS A 41 2.24 -16.46 -15.53
N MET A 42 2.68 -15.65 -16.50
CA MET A 42 3.88 -14.80 -16.34
C MET A 42 3.75 -13.82 -15.17
N VAL A 43 2.56 -13.21 -14.99
CA VAL A 43 2.28 -12.32 -13.86
C VAL A 43 2.35 -13.08 -12.52
N GLY A 44 1.86 -14.32 -12.50
CA GLY A 44 1.96 -15.21 -11.34
C GLY A 44 3.41 -15.56 -10.99
N GLU A 45 4.21 -15.92 -11.98
CA GLU A 45 5.64 -16.22 -11.83
C GLU A 45 6.41 -15.01 -11.29
N LYS A 46 6.17 -13.81 -11.86
CA LYS A 46 6.73 -12.54 -11.38
C LYS A 46 6.35 -12.27 -9.91
N ARG A 47 5.07 -12.46 -9.55
CA ARG A 47 4.61 -12.27 -8.16
C ARG A 47 5.34 -13.20 -7.20
N GLN A 48 5.45 -14.47 -7.54
CA GLN A 48 6.13 -15.45 -6.69
C GLN A 48 7.63 -15.15 -6.57
N ALA A 49 8.25 -14.71 -7.66
CA ALA A 49 9.65 -14.29 -7.65
C ALA A 49 9.92 -13.11 -6.73
N ILE A 50 9.10 -12.05 -6.80
CA ILE A 50 9.19 -10.91 -5.89
C ILE A 50 9.06 -11.37 -4.44
N LYS A 51 8.06 -12.22 -4.15
CA LYS A 51 7.83 -12.76 -2.81
C LYS A 51 9.05 -13.53 -2.29
N ARG A 52 9.56 -14.49 -3.07
CA ARG A 52 10.76 -15.27 -2.70
C ARG A 52 11.96 -14.38 -2.43
N GLN A 53 12.14 -13.32 -3.25
CA GLN A 53 13.27 -12.42 -3.07
C GLN A 53 13.16 -11.56 -1.82
N LEU A 54 11.96 -11.07 -1.50
CA LEU A 54 11.69 -10.33 -0.26
C LEU A 54 11.95 -11.19 0.98
N GLU A 55 11.47 -12.44 0.97
CA GLU A 55 11.70 -13.42 2.05
C GLU A 55 13.20 -13.70 2.20
N TRP A 56 13.87 -14.05 1.11
CA TRP A 56 15.30 -14.35 1.12
C TRP A 56 16.16 -13.17 1.62
N LEU A 57 15.88 -11.93 1.19
CA LEU A 57 16.59 -10.74 1.67
C LEU A 57 16.38 -10.49 3.16
N SER A 58 15.20 -10.84 3.68
CA SER A 58 14.87 -10.69 5.10
C SER A 58 15.56 -11.75 5.95
N ASP A 59 15.71 -12.98 5.43
CA ASP A 59 16.33 -14.10 6.13
C ASP A 59 17.88 -14.10 6.03
N THR A 60 18.43 -13.45 5.01
CA THR A 60 19.88 -13.43 4.78
C THR A 60 20.56 -12.38 5.66
N MET A 61 21.28 -12.86 6.68
CA MET A 61 22.00 -12.03 7.64
C MET A 61 23.43 -11.72 7.18
N ILE A 62 23.86 -10.48 7.45
CA ILE A 62 25.22 -10.02 7.28
C ILE A 62 25.81 -9.69 8.66
N SER A 63 27.01 -10.20 8.93
CA SER A 63 27.76 -9.96 10.17
C SER A 63 28.49 -8.61 10.14
N SER A 64 28.78 -8.07 11.32
CA SER A 64 29.56 -6.83 11.49
C SER A 64 31.07 -7.03 11.36
N ASP A 65 31.50 -7.90 10.45
CA ASP A 65 32.92 -8.17 10.23
C ASP A 65 33.62 -7.01 9.50
N LYS A 66 34.95 -6.98 9.59
CA LYS A 66 35.76 -5.91 9.00
C LYS A 66 35.49 -5.77 7.50
N LYS A 67 35.40 -6.91 6.78
CA LYS A 67 35.12 -6.93 5.34
C LYS A 67 33.81 -6.21 5.02
N THR A 68 32.71 -6.53 5.72
CA THR A 68 31.43 -5.86 5.49
C THR A 68 31.51 -4.36 5.75
N ASN A 69 32.09 -3.96 6.89
CA ASN A 69 32.16 -2.55 7.27
C ASN A 69 33.08 -1.72 6.36
N ASP A 70 34.16 -2.31 5.81
CA ASP A 70 35.03 -1.66 4.83
C ASP A 70 34.24 -1.36 3.53
N ILE A 71 33.46 -2.32 3.03
CA ILE A 71 32.64 -2.13 1.83
C ILE A 71 31.52 -1.09 2.08
N LEU A 72 30.91 -1.08 3.27
CA LEU A 72 29.92 -0.05 3.63
C LEU A 72 30.53 1.36 3.64
N ALA A 73 31.78 1.50 4.08
CA ALA A 73 32.49 2.77 4.07
C ALA A 73 32.75 3.28 2.65
N GLU A 74 33.08 2.40 1.70
CA GLU A 74 33.30 2.76 0.28
C GLU A 74 32.06 3.40 -0.38
N ILE A 75 30.86 2.97 0.01
CA ILE A 75 29.59 3.52 -0.50
C ILE A 75 29.03 4.66 0.36
N GLY A 76 29.79 5.11 1.37
CA GLY A 76 29.38 6.19 2.28
C GLY A 76 28.26 5.80 3.25
N SER A 77 28.06 4.50 3.49
CA SER A 77 27.07 3.99 4.45
C SER A 77 27.68 3.87 5.86
N SER A 78 26.83 3.97 6.88
CA SER A 78 27.26 3.83 8.28
C SER A 78 27.68 2.38 8.60
N PRO A 79 28.69 2.15 9.45
CA PRO A 79 29.06 0.79 9.85
C PRO A 79 27.93 0.10 10.62
N ILE A 80 27.87 -1.22 10.53
CA ILE A 80 26.98 -2.05 11.34
C ILE A 80 27.72 -2.58 12.57
N LYS A 81 27.04 -2.58 13.72
CA LYS A 81 27.58 -3.05 15.01
C LYS A 81 27.12 -4.47 15.37
N ASN A 82 25.94 -4.86 14.87
CA ASN A 82 25.33 -6.16 15.06
C ASN A 82 24.98 -6.74 13.68
N ALA A 83 24.72 -8.04 13.63
CA ALA A 83 24.22 -8.65 12.40
C ALA A 83 22.86 -8.07 12.01
N ILE A 84 22.68 -7.74 10.73
CA ILE A 84 21.43 -7.23 10.16
C ILE A 84 21.08 -7.99 8.88
N SER A 85 19.81 -7.98 8.47
CA SER A 85 19.41 -8.59 7.21
C SER A 85 19.85 -7.77 5.99
N LEU A 86 19.95 -8.40 4.82
CA LEU A 86 20.11 -7.68 3.55
C LEU A 86 18.95 -6.71 3.31
N ALA A 87 17.73 -7.06 3.75
CA ALA A 87 16.58 -6.16 3.68
C ALA A 87 16.79 -4.90 4.55
N ASP A 88 17.28 -5.04 5.78
CA ASP A 88 17.61 -3.90 6.65
C ASP A 88 18.67 -3.00 6.01
N LEU A 89 19.67 -3.59 5.37
CA LEU A 89 20.71 -2.85 4.68
C LEU A 89 20.15 -2.11 3.45
N LEU A 90 19.26 -2.74 2.67
CA LEU A 90 18.62 -2.13 1.50
C LEU A 90 17.65 -0.99 1.85
N ARG A 91 17.14 -0.93 3.09
CA ARG A 91 16.36 0.23 3.56
C ARG A 91 17.19 1.52 3.65
N ARG A 92 18.52 1.42 3.67
CA ARG A 92 19.40 2.60 3.67
C ARG A 92 19.35 3.30 2.30
N PRO A 93 19.14 4.62 2.24
CA PRO A 93 19.00 5.35 0.97
C PRO A 93 20.15 5.15 -0.01
N GLU A 94 21.38 5.07 0.50
CA GLU A 94 22.63 4.91 -0.25
C GLU A 94 22.85 3.50 -0.81
N VAL A 95 22.16 2.49 -0.27
CA VAL A 95 22.29 1.10 -0.69
C VAL A 95 21.29 0.81 -1.81
N LYS A 96 21.78 0.24 -2.92
CA LYS A 96 20.95 -0.23 -4.04
C LYS A 96 21.01 -1.74 -4.14
N TYR A 97 19.98 -2.32 -4.76
CA TYR A 97 19.91 -3.76 -4.98
C TYR A 97 21.17 -4.30 -5.68
N GLU A 98 21.60 -3.61 -6.74
CA GLU A 98 22.77 -3.97 -7.54
C GLU A 98 24.07 -3.95 -6.73
N TYR A 99 24.16 -3.12 -5.69
CA TYR A 99 25.33 -3.10 -4.82
C TYR A 99 25.34 -4.34 -3.93
N LEU A 100 24.21 -4.74 -3.36
CA LEU A 100 24.14 -5.96 -2.56
C LEU A 100 24.61 -7.19 -3.34
N GLU A 101 24.20 -7.33 -4.60
CA GLU A 101 24.61 -8.43 -5.49
C GLU A 101 26.13 -8.45 -5.74
N LYS A 102 26.76 -7.26 -5.83
CA LYS A 102 28.21 -7.13 -6.01
C LYS A 102 29.01 -7.32 -4.73
N MET A 103 28.47 -6.88 -3.60
CA MET A 103 29.15 -6.87 -2.30
C MET A 103 29.18 -8.25 -1.66
N PHE A 104 28.11 -9.03 -1.86
CA PHE A 104 27.93 -10.34 -1.26
C PHE A 104 27.67 -11.41 -2.32
N PRO A 105 28.50 -11.54 -3.37
CA PRO A 105 28.23 -12.42 -4.50
C PRO A 105 28.02 -13.88 -4.07
N GLU A 106 28.69 -14.33 -3.00
CA GLU A 106 28.51 -15.66 -2.42
C GLU A 106 27.12 -15.91 -1.80
N LYS A 107 26.38 -14.84 -1.51
CA LYS A 107 25.01 -14.92 -1.00
C LYS A 107 24.00 -15.00 -2.14
N PHE A 108 24.32 -14.46 -3.32
CA PHE A 108 23.41 -14.45 -4.46
C PHE A 108 23.64 -15.68 -5.35
N GLY A 109 22.62 -16.56 -5.44
CA GLY A 109 22.65 -17.76 -6.30
C GLY A 109 22.18 -17.52 -7.74
N GLU A 110 22.04 -18.61 -8.51
CA GLU A 110 21.35 -18.58 -9.81
C GLU A 110 19.89 -18.18 -9.61
N TRP A 111 19.49 -17.09 -10.26
CA TRP A 111 18.12 -16.62 -10.23
C TRP A 111 17.28 -17.46 -11.21
N CYS A 112 16.23 -18.11 -10.73
CA CYS A 112 15.31 -18.88 -11.58
C CYS A 112 14.36 -17.98 -12.40
N LEU A 113 14.87 -16.94 -13.08
CA LEU A 113 14.06 -15.99 -13.84
C LEU A 113 14.76 -15.63 -15.14
N GLY A 114 14.02 -15.70 -16.25
CA GLY A 114 14.51 -15.33 -17.57
C GLY A 114 15.03 -13.89 -17.62
N ASP A 115 16.06 -13.70 -18.43
CA ASP A 115 16.82 -12.46 -18.67
C ASP A 115 16.00 -11.16 -18.65
N GLY A 116 14.82 -11.12 -19.29
CA GLY A 116 14.01 -9.90 -19.41
C GLY A 116 13.21 -9.50 -18.16
N THR A 117 13.01 -10.40 -17.18
CA THR A 117 12.21 -10.10 -15.97
C THR A 117 13.04 -9.79 -14.73
N LYS A 118 14.34 -10.07 -14.77
CA LYS A 118 15.24 -9.95 -13.61
C LYS A 118 15.31 -8.50 -13.11
N ASP A 119 15.52 -7.55 -14.01
CA ASP A 119 15.69 -6.13 -13.63
C ASP A 119 14.39 -5.49 -13.12
N GLU A 120 13.24 -5.86 -13.70
CA GLU A 120 11.94 -5.42 -13.18
C GLU A 120 11.75 -5.89 -11.74
N ILE A 121 12.10 -7.14 -11.45
CA ILE A 121 11.93 -7.74 -10.13
C ILE A 121 12.87 -7.11 -9.12
N LYS A 122 14.15 -6.89 -9.49
CA LYS A 122 15.11 -6.17 -8.63
C LYS A 122 14.61 -4.79 -8.23
N LYS A 123 14.13 -4.00 -9.21
CA LYS A 123 13.57 -2.66 -8.96
C LYS A 123 12.33 -2.72 -8.07
N HIS A 124 11.46 -3.70 -8.32
CA HIS A 124 10.24 -3.86 -7.52
C HIS A 124 10.55 -4.19 -6.06
N VAL A 125 11.47 -5.13 -5.83
CA VAL A 125 11.92 -5.53 -4.50
C VAL A 125 12.60 -4.37 -3.77
N GLU A 126 13.48 -3.62 -4.46
CA GLU A 126 14.10 -2.43 -3.89
C GLU A 126 13.06 -1.39 -3.47
N MET A 127 12.08 -1.11 -4.33
CA MET A 127 11.00 -0.16 -4.04
C MET A 127 10.14 -0.64 -2.87
N ASP A 128 9.79 -1.92 -2.82
CA ASP A 128 8.95 -2.45 -1.74
C ASP A 128 9.66 -2.40 -0.38
N ILE A 129 10.96 -2.68 -0.33
CA ILE A 129 11.74 -2.58 0.92
C ILE A 129 11.93 -1.11 1.32
N LYS A 130 12.38 -0.24 0.41
CA LYS A 130 12.66 1.17 0.73
C LYS A 130 11.41 1.94 1.14
N TYR A 131 10.27 1.62 0.54
CA TYR A 131 9.00 2.30 0.81
C TYR A 131 8.05 1.49 1.70
N GLU A 132 8.50 0.37 2.30
CA GLU A 132 7.68 -0.56 3.09
C GLU A 132 6.75 0.16 4.08
N GLY A 133 7.32 1.04 4.93
CA GLY A 133 6.55 1.77 5.94
C GLY A 133 5.50 2.72 5.35
N TYR A 134 5.81 3.36 4.21
CA TYR A 134 4.89 4.25 3.52
C TYR A 134 3.79 3.48 2.77
N ILE A 135 4.16 2.37 2.11
CA ILE A 135 3.25 1.44 1.45
C ILE A 135 2.27 0.87 2.48
N ARG A 136 2.77 0.44 3.65
CA ARG A 136 1.93 -0.05 4.75
C ARG A 136 0.95 1.02 5.22
N ARG A 137 1.41 2.25 5.43
CA ARG A 137 0.53 3.37 5.81
C ARG A 137 -0.56 3.64 4.77
N GLN A 138 -0.22 3.65 3.47
CA GLN A 138 -1.22 3.83 2.40
C GLN A 138 -2.21 2.66 2.34
N THR A 139 -1.72 1.43 2.53
CA THR A 139 -2.55 0.22 2.56
C THR A 139 -3.54 0.26 3.73
N ASP A 140 -3.09 0.65 4.92
CA ASP A 140 -3.96 0.81 6.09
C ASP A 140 -5.03 1.89 5.85
N GLN A 141 -4.68 2.99 5.18
CA GLN A 141 -5.66 4.02 4.81
C GLN A 141 -6.70 3.51 3.82
N VAL A 142 -6.29 2.75 2.80
CA VAL A 142 -7.20 2.12 1.83
C VAL A 142 -8.16 1.15 2.54
N GLU A 143 -7.66 0.32 3.45
CA GLU A 143 -8.50 -0.62 4.19
C GLU A 143 -9.50 0.09 5.12
N ARG A 144 -9.09 1.18 5.78
CA ARG A 144 -10.03 2.03 6.53
C ARG A 144 -11.10 2.62 5.62
N HIS A 145 -10.72 3.12 4.45
CA HIS A 145 -11.66 3.68 3.48
C HIS A 145 -12.66 2.62 2.99
N LYS A 146 -12.20 1.42 2.63
CA LYS A 146 -13.09 0.30 2.25
C LYS A 146 -14.09 -0.05 3.36
N ARG A 147 -13.63 -0.11 4.61
CA ARG A 147 -14.53 -0.35 5.74
C ARG A 147 -15.57 0.76 5.89
N ALA A 148 -15.20 2.02 5.66
CA ALA A 148 -16.13 3.14 5.71
C ALA A 148 -17.17 3.07 4.56
N GLU A 149 -16.78 2.62 3.37
CA GLU A 149 -17.72 2.39 2.26
C GLU A 149 -18.76 1.29 2.55
N GLN A 150 -18.36 0.27 3.30
CA GLN A 150 -19.26 -0.82 3.68
C GLN A 150 -20.21 -0.46 4.83
N LYS A 151 -19.92 0.61 5.58
CA LYS A 151 -20.80 1.08 6.65
C LYS A 151 -21.98 1.85 6.06
N ILE A 152 -23.11 1.16 5.93
CA ILE A 152 -24.35 1.72 5.42
C ILE A 152 -24.95 2.70 6.42
N ILE A 153 -25.45 3.81 5.90
CA ILE A 153 -26.23 4.78 6.66
C ILE A 153 -27.72 4.45 6.41
N PRO A 154 -28.53 4.23 7.47
CA PRO A 154 -29.96 4.00 7.33
C PRO A 154 -30.65 5.17 6.61
N ASN A 155 -31.54 4.87 5.66
CA ASN A 155 -32.26 5.89 4.89
C ASN A 155 -33.16 6.80 5.73
N ASN A 156 -33.56 6.35 6.93
CA ASN A 156 -34.44 7.06 7.84
C ASN A 156 -33.68 7.80 8.96
N ILE A 157 -32.36 8.00 8.82
CA ILE A 157 -31.60 8.78 9.79
C ILE A 157 -32.01 10.26 9.71
N ASP A 158 -32.29 10.88 10.85
CA ASP A 158 -32.40 12.33 10.94
C ASP A 158 -31.07 12.91 11.42
N TYR A 159 -30.35 13.60 10.53
CA TYR A 159 -29.06 14.21 10.87
C TYR A 159 -29.21 15.42 11.80
N HIS A 160 -30.39 16.04 11.90
CA HIS A 160 -30.62 17.19 12.77
C HIS A 160 -30.62 16.81 14.24
N GLU A 161 -31.04 15.58 14.56
CA GLU A 161 -31.06 15.01 15.91
C GLU A 161 -29.68 14.52 16.39
N LEU A 162 -28.71 14.39 15.48
CA LEU A 162 -27.38 13.89 15.82
C LEU A 162 -26.52 14.97 16.48
N SER A 163 -26.21 14.77 17.76
CA SER A 163 -25.28 15.61 18.51
C SER A 163 -23.84 15.48 17.98
N GLY A 164 -23.04 16.53 18.12
CA GLY A 164 -21.63 16.52 17.68
C GLY A 164 -21.40 16.71 16.17
N LEU A 165 -22.45 16.71 15.34
CA LEU A 165 -22.37 17.17 13.96
C LEU A 165 -22.45 18.71 13.90
N SER A 166 -21.58 19.31 13.11
CA SER A 166 -21.62 20.73 12.78
C SER A 166 -22.89 21.07 11.99
N PHE A 167 -23.36 22.32 12.09
CA PHE A 167 -24.54 22.78 11.36
C PHE A 167 -24.42 22.54 9.85
N ARG A 168 -23.25 22.88 9.28
CA ARG A 168 -22.95 22.67 7.86
C ARG A 168 -22.98 21.19 7.48
N ALA A 169 -22.43 20.30 8.32
CA ALA A 169 -22.48 18.87 8.05
C ALA A 169 -23.93 18.35 8.08
N ARG A 170 -24.75 18.76 9.05
CA ARG A 170 -26.18 18.36 9.11
C ARG A 170 -26.91 18.79 7.84
N GLU A 171 -26.75 20.04 7.42
CA GLU A 171 -27.39 20.58 6.21
C GLU A 171 -26.97 19.79 4.95
N GLN A 172 -25.68 19.55 4.76
CA GLN A 172 -25.17 18.86 3.57
C GLN A 172 -25.52 17.36 3.58
N LEU A 173 -25.46 16.69 4.73
CA LEU A 173 -25.82 15.28 4.86
C LEU A 173 -27.33 15.06 4.67
N SER A 174 -28.18 15.93 5.25
CA SER A 174 -29.63 15.90 5.04
C SER A 174 -30.00 16.11 3.58
N LYS A 175 -29.28 16.98 2.87
CA LYS A 175 -29.52 17.25 1.44
C LYS A 175 -29.05 16.11 0.53
N ILE A 176 -27.84 15.60 0.75
CA ILE A 176 -27.21 14.62 -0.15
C ILE A 176 -27.65 13.18 0.16
N ARG A 177 -28.01 12.88 1.41
CA ARG A 177 -28.40 11.55 1.90
C ARG A 177 -27.44 10.45 1.44
N PRO A 178 -26.16 10.50 1.86
CA PRO A 178 -25.18 9.49 1.48
C PRO A 178 -25.60 8.09 1.97
N ARG A 179 -25.39 7.08 1.13
CA ARG A 179 -25.71 5.67 1.39
C ARG A 179 -24.69 5.01 2.32
N SER A 180 -23.45 5.50 2.36
CA SER A 180 -22.37 4.98 3.18
C SER A 180 -21.62 6.07 3.94
N LEU A 181 -20.94 5.67 5.01
CA LEU A 181 -20.05 6.57 5.75
C LEU A 181 -18.89 7.06 4.87
N GLY A 182 -18.38 6.22 3.98
CA GLY A 182 -17.37 6.60 2.99
C GLY A 182 -17.87 7.68 2.03
N GLN A 183 -19.11 7.56 1.54
CA GLN A 183 -19.73 8.60 0.73
C GLN A 183 -19.92 9.90 1.53
N ALA A 184 -20.38 9.80 2.79
CA ALA A 184 -20.53 10.95 3.67
C ALA A 184 -19.21 11.71 3.86
N SER A 185 -18.06 11.02 3.96
CA SER A 185 -16.76 11.68 4.10
C SER A 185 -16.29 12.49 2.88
N ARG A 186 -16.88 12.27 1.71
CA ARG A 186 -16.58 13.04 0.48
C ARG A 186 -17.54 14.20 0.26
N VAL A 187 -18.56 14.33 1.10
CA VAL A 187 -19.52 15.44 1.00
C VAL A 187 -18.82 16.75 1.36
N SER A 188 -18.91 17.73 0.46
CA SER A 188 -18.35 19.06 0.70
C SER A 188 -18.98 19.69 1.95
N GLY A 189 -18.15 20.18 2.88
CA GLY A 189 -18.61 20.76 4.13
C GLY A 189 -18.81 19.76 5.28
N VAL A 190 -18.52 18.47 5.07
CA VAL A 190 -18.44 17.46 6.14
C VAL A 190 -16.98 17.28 6.53
N SER A 191 -16.65 17.53 7.79
CA SER A 191 -15.28 17.40 8.30
C SER A 191 -14.96 15.99 8.80
N PRO A 192 -13.68 15.63 8.99
CA PRO A 192 -13.32 14.36 9.63
C PRO A 192 -13.94 14.16 11.02
N ALA A 193 -14.14 15.24 11.79
CA ALA A 193 -14.79 15.19 13.10
C ALA A 193 -16.28 14.85 12.97
N ASP A 194 -16.98 15.41 11.97
CA ASP A 194 -18.37 15.09 11.68
C ASP A 194 -18.54 13.61 11.29
N VAL A 195 -17.65 13.09 10.45
CA VAL A 195 -17.65 11.66 10.07
C VAL A 195 -17.43 10.76 11.30
N ALA A 196 -16.56 11.16 12.23
CA ALA A 196 -16.33 10.42 13.47
C ALA A 196 -17.59 10.42 14.36
N ALA A 197 -18.23 11.58 14.54
CA ALA A 197 -19.49 11.69 15.29
C ALA A 197 -20.59 10.81 14.67
N LEU A 198 -20.76 10.88 13.34
CA LEU A 198 -21.70 10.02 12.61
C LEU A 198 -21.40 8.53 12.80
N MET A 199 -20.12 8.14 12.77
CA MET A 199 -19.72 6.75 12.99
C MET A 199 -20.12 6.24 14.39
N ILE A 200 -19.97 7.08 15.43
CA ILE A 200 -20.37 6.74 16.80
C ILE A 200 -21.88 6.54 16.89
N HIS A 201 -22.66 7.46 16.32
CA HIS A 201 -24.13 7.37 16.30
C HIS A 201 -24.63 6.10 15.61
N LEU A 202 -24.07 5.76 14.45
CA LEU A 202 -24.39 4.52 13.73
C LEU A 202 -24.05 3.27 14.56
N GLY A 203 -22.92 3.31 15.28
CA GLY A 203 -22.51 2.22 16.17
C GLY A 203 -23.43 2.03 17.37
N GLN A 204 -23.87 3.13 18.01
CA GLN A 204 -24.81 3.08 19.12
C GLN A 204 -26.19 2.57 18.69
N ARG A 205 -26.68 3.05 17.54
CA ARG A 205 -27.97 2.61 16.98
C ARG A 205 -27.98 1.11 16.65
N ALA A 206 -26.92 0.62 15.99
CA ALA A 206 -26.80 -0.79 15.67
C ALA A 206 -26.69 -1.72 16.89
N ARG A 207 -26.25 -1.20 18.05
CA ARG A 207 -26.29 -1.95 19.32
C ARG A 207 -27.70 -2.00 19.90
N ARG A 208 -28.40 -0.86 19.94
CA ARG A 208 -29.80 -0.78 20.41
C ARG A 208 -30.74 -1.66 19.61
N GLU A 209 -30.57 -1.70 18.28
CA GLU A 209 -31.37 -2.57 17.39
C GLU A 209 -31.08 -4.06 17.56
N LYS A 210 -29.96 -4.46 18.19
CA LYS A 210 -29.65 -5.86 18.51
C LYS A 210 -30.12 -6.29 19.90
N GLU A 211 -30.33 -5.33 20.79
CA GLU A 211 -30.80 -5.55 22.16
C GLU A 211 -32.32 -5.49 22.28
N SER A 212 -33.00 -4.95 21.26
CA SER A 212 -34.45 -4.93 21.09
C SER A 212 -34.95 -6.08 20.23
#